data_AF-A0A3C1UFF0-F1
#
_entry.id   AF-A0A3C1UFF0-F1
#
_cell.length_a   1.000
_cell.length_b   1.000
_cell.length_c   1.000
_cell.angle_alpha   90.00
_cell.angle_beta   90.00
_cell.angle_gamma   90.00
#
_symmetry.space_group_name_H-M   'P 1'
#
loop_
_entity.id
_entity.type
_entity.pdbx_description
1 polymer ?
#
loop_
_entity_poly.entity_id
_entity_poly.type
_entity_poly.pdbx_seq_one_letter_code
_entity_poly.pdbx_strand_id
1 'polypeptide(L)'
;MAFSISHYATNSKLATGKWVKIKVTNTGVHEITAEELSAMGFSNISNVRIYGSGGQLISEVLNGDAPDDLVKVPVWRNANKICFYAKGPLKFKLDDSRTSKP
;
A
#
# COMPACT_ATOMS: atom_id res chain seq x y z
N MET A 1 -25.07 9.38 3.98
CA MET A 1 -24.56 10.60 4.65
C MET A 1 -23.05 10.62 4.48
N ALA A 2 -22.45 11.77 4.19
CA ALA A 2 -20.99 11.93 4.16
C ALA A 2 -20.43 12.04 5.59
N PHE A 3 -19.15 11.71 5.80
CA PHE A 3 -18.49 11.85 7.10
C PHE A 3 -18.24 13.31 7.46
N SER A 4 -17.91 13.59 8.73
CA SER A 4 -17.55 14.94 9.17
C SER A 4 -16.30 15.44 8.44
N ILE A 5 -16.18 16.75 8.25
CA ILE A 5 -15.01 17.36 7.57
C ILE A 5 -13.69 16.97 8.25
N SER A 6 -13.71 16.78 9.58
CA SER A 6 -12.55 16.34 10.37
C SER A 6 -12.07 14.91 10.05
N HIS A 7 -12.87 14.10 9.36
CA HIS A 7 -12.47 12.77 8.89
C HIS A 7 -11.48 12.87 7.72
N TYR A 8 -11.63 13.90 6.88
CA TYR A 8 -10.89 14.08 5.65
C TYR A 8 -9.56 14.79 5.91
N ALA A 9 -8.50 14.34 5.22
CA ALA A 9 -7.22 15.02 5.22
C ALA A 9 -7.39 16.42 4.61
N THR A 10 -6.85 17.43 5.28
CA THR A 10 -6.90 18.83 4.78
C THR A 10 -6.22 18.96 3.42
N ASN A 11 -5.17 18.19 3.16
CA ASN A 11 -4.49 18.09 1.87
C ASN A 11 -4.08 16.64 1.62
N SER A 12 -4.35 16.12 0.42
CA SER A 12 -3.89 14.77 0.06
C SER A 12 -2.38 14.74 -0.17
N LYS A 13 -1.73 13.65 0.25
CA LYS A 13 -0.34 13.35 -0.13
C LYS A 13 -0.15 13.31 -1.64
N LEU A 14 -1.18 12.93 -2.40
CA LEU A 14 -1.16 12.90 -3.87
C LEU A 14 -1.18 14.29 -4.51
N ALA A 15 -1.55 15.34 -3.76
CA ALA A 15 -1.69 16.68 -4.32
C ALA A 15 -0.36 17.28 -4.82
N THR A 16 0.77 16.76 -4.33
CA THR A 16 2.10 17.25 -4.70
C THR A 16 3.09 16.10 -4.88
N GLY A 17 4.23 16.40 -5.51
CA GLY A 17 5.30 15.45 -5.73
C GLY A 17 5.13 14.59 -6.97
N LYS A 18 6.02 13.60 -7.12
CA LYS A 18 6.02 12.66 -8.24
C LYS A 18 5.48 11.31 -7.79
N TRP A 19 4.50 10.80 -8.53
CA TRP A 19 3.83 9.55 -8.23
C TRP A 19 3.90 8.60 -9.42
N VAL A 20 4.16 7.33 -9.12
CA VAL A 20 4.02 6.23 -10.07
C VAL A 20 3.20 5.15 -9.40
N LYS A 21 2.28 4.55 -10.15
CA LYS A 21 1.42 3.46 -9.68
C LYS A 21 2.05 2.13 -10.05
N ILE A 22 2.12 1.22 -9.09
CA ILE A 22 2.59 -0.15 -9.29
C ILE A 22 1.46 -1.13 -8.98
N LYS A 23 1.49 -2.29 -9.63
CA LYS A 23 0.55 -3.39 -9.38
C LYS A 23 1.21 -4.45 -8.50
N VAL A 24 0.48 -4.91 -7.48
CA VAL A 24 0.87 -6.08 -6.67
C VAL A 24 -0.04 -7.25 -7.04
N THR A 25 0.53 -8.36 -7.47
CA THR A 25 -0.21 -9.56 -7.89
C THR A 25 -0.29 -10.64 -6.80
N ASN A 26 0.72 -10.71 -5.94
CA ASN A 26 0.84 -11.75 -4.91
C ASN A 26 1.07 -11.13 -3.53
N THR A 27 0.60 -11.81 -2.49
CA THR A 27 0.92 -11.46 -1.11
C THR A 27 2.36 -11.87 -0.80
N GLY A 28 3.18 -10.94 -0.32
CA GLY A 28 4.57 -11.23 0.01
C GLY A 28 5.46 -9.98 0.04
N VAL A 29 6.77 -10.22 0.08
CA VAL A 29 7.78 -9.19 -0.09
C VAL A 29 7.96 -8.91 -1.58
N HIS A 30 7.92 -7.63 -1.94
CA HIS A 30 8.16 -7.11 -3.27
C HIS A 30 9.44 -6.27 -3.26
N GLU A 31 10.08 -6.19 -4.41
CA GLU A 31 11.31 -5.45 -4.64
C GLU A 31 11.09 -4.46 -5.78
N ILE A 32 11.69 -3.28 -5.69
CA ILE A 32 11.86 -2.36 -6.81
C ILE A 32 13.33 -1.95 -6.83
N THR A 33 14.00 -2.18 -7.95
CA THR A 33 15.42 -1.87 -8.10
C THR A 33 15.64 -0.38 -8.36
N ALA A 34 16.88 0.09 -8.17
CA ALA A 34 17.27 1.44 -8.49
C ALA A 34 17.11 1.73 -10.00
N GLU A 35 17.36 0.75 -10.86
CA GLU A 35 17.14 0.85 -12.30
C GLU A 35 15.66 1.01 -12.63
N GLU A 36 14.78 0.22 -12.01
CA GLU A 36 13.33 0.36 -12.18
C GLU A 36 12.83 1.72 -11.70
N LEU A 37 13.30 2.17 -10.52
CA LEU A 37 12.99 3.50 -10.00
C LEU A 37 13.48 4.61 -10.93
N SER A 38 14.68 4.46 -11.50
CA SER A 38 15.23 5.41 -12.49
C SER A 38 14.40 5.43 -13.78
N ALA A 39 13.96 4.26 -14.26
CA ALA A 39 13.05 4.15 -15.41
C ALA A 39 11.67 4.79 -15.13
N MET A 40 11.21 4.74 -13.88
CA MET A 40 10.04 5.49 -13.38
C MET A 40 10.34 7.00 -13.19
N GLY A 41 11.59 7.40 -13.36
CA GLY A 41 12.12 8.76 -13.27
C GLY A 41 12.31 9.28 -11.85
N PHE A 42 12.60 8.39 -10.90
CA PHE A 42 13.12 8.74 -9.58
C PHE A 42 14.65 8.66 -9.59
N SER A 43 15.31 9.78 -9.32
CA SER A 43 16.78 9.88 -9.38
C SER A 43 17.49 9.50 -8.07
N ASN A 44 16.78 9.51 -6.92
CA ASN A 44 17.36 9.21 -5.62
C ASN A 44 16.46 8.27 -4.81
N ILE A 45 16.91 7.02 -4.66
CA ILE A 45 16.20 5.96 -3.95
C ILE A 45 15.90 6.30 -2.49
N SER A 46 16.78 7.07 -1.82
CA SER A 46 16.60 7.48 -0.42
C SER A 46 15.38 8.38 -0.21
N ASN A 47 14.96 9.10 -1.26
CA ASN A 47 13.79 9.98 -1.22
C ASN A 47 12.49 9.28 -1.62
N VAL A 48 12.57 8.06 -2.15
CA VAL A 48 11.39 7.28 -2.54
C VAL A 48 10.69 6.71 -1.31
N ARG A 49 9.36 6.80 -1.33
CA ARG A 49 8.46 6.34 -0.28
C ARG A 49 7.36 5.52 -0.93
N ILE A 50 6.99 4.40 -0.31
CA ILE A 50 5.91 3.54 -0.79
C ILE A 50 4.66 3.82 0.02
N TYR A 51 3.52 3.90 -0.67
CA TYR A 51 2.21 4.10 -0.08
C TYR A 51 1.21 3.10 -0.67
N GLY A 52 0.29 2.63 0.17
CA GLY A 52 -0.78 1.73 -0.24
C GLY A 52 -1.23 0.78 0.86
N SER A 53 -2.32 0.07 0.58
CA SER A 53 -2.93 -0.95 1.45
C SER A 53 -2.82 -2.38 0.87
N GLY A 54 -2.07 -2.54 -0.23
CA GLY A 54 -2.04 -3.76 -1.03
C GLY A 54 -3.21 -3.85 -2.01
N GLY A 55 -3.49 -5.04 -2.53
CA GLY A 55 -4.55 -5.32 -3.49
C GLY A 55 -5.79 -5.97 -2.89
N GLN A 56 -5.84 -6.20 -1.57
CA GLN A 56 -7.01 -6.86 -0.94
C GLN A 56 -8.27 -6.01 -1.11
N LEU A 57 -9.39 -6.70 -1.29
CA LEU A 57 -10.71 -6.07 -1.28
C LEU A 57 -10.93 -5.32 0.03
N ILE A 58 -11.34 -4.06 -0.09
CA ILE A 58 -11.78 -3.22 1.02
C ILE A 58 -13.23 -3.55 1.36
N SER A 59 -13.68 -3.12 2.54
CA SER A 59 -15.09 -3.25 2.92
C SER A 59 -15.98 -2.43 1.98
N GLU A 60 -17.12 -2.99 1.57
CA GLU A 60 -18.18 -2.24 0.87
C GLU A 60 -18.98 -1.35 1.83
N VAL A 61 -18.88 -1.61 3.14
CA VAL A 61 -19.52 -0.80 4.17
C VAL A 61 -18.72 0.48 4.36
N LEU A 62 -19.37 1.61 4.07
CA LEU A 62 -18.82 2.95 4.29
C LEU A 62 -19.03 3.39 5.74
N ASN A 63 -18.24 2.84 6.66
CA ASN A 63 -18.30 3.15 8.10
C ASN A 63 -17.16 4.09 8.58
N GLY A 64 -16.26 4.50 7.69
CA GLY A 64 -15.13 5.39 8.00
C GLY A 64 -13.87 4.66 8.46
N ASP A 65 -13.83 3.33 8.45
CA ASP A 65 -12.63 2.57 8.80
C ASP A 65 -11.58 2.59 7.69
N ALA A 66 -12.01 2.83 6.44
CA ALA A 66 -11.10 2.97 5.32
C ALA A 66 -10.27 4.25 5.48
N PRO A 67 -8.93 4.20 5.30
CA PRO A 67 -8.11 5.40 5.34
C PRO A 67 -8.54 6.39 4.27
N ASP A 68 -8.74 7.65 4.66
CA ASP A 68 -9.11 8.72 3.73
C ASP A 68 -8.00 9.05 2.71
N ASP A 69 -6.75 9.12 3.19
CA ASP A 69 -5.57 9.39 2.36
C ASP A 69 -4.57 8.24 2.39
N LEU A 70 -3.55 8.32 1.53
CA LEU A 70 -2.56 7.27 1.36
C LEU A 70 -1.84 6.86 2.65
N VAL A 71 -1.82 5.56 2.93
CA VAL A 71 -1.09 4.98 4.06
C VAL A 71 0.35 4.66 3.66
N LYS A 72 1.33 5.07 4.47
CA LYS A 72 2.75 4.79 4.22
C LYS A 72 3.06 3.34 4.53
N VAL A 73 3.76 2.67 3.61
CA VAL A 73 4.23 1.28 3.79
C VAL A 73 5.66 1.31 4.33
N PRO A 74 5.96 0.58 5.43
CA PRO A 74 7.33 0.38 5.89
C PRO A 74 8.17 -0.32 4.82
N VAL A 75 9.41 0.13 4.65
CA VAL A 75 10.32 -0.45 3.67
C VAL A 75 11.68 -0.72 4.28
N TRP A 76 12.30 -1.81 3.83
CA TRP A 76 13.74 -1.98 3.92
C TRP A 76 14.38 -1.44 2.64
N ARG A 77 15.59 -0.90 2.73
CA ARG A 77 16.29 -0.32 1.57
C ARG A 77 17.80 -0.44 1.69
N ASN A 78 18.46 -0.49 0.54
CA ASN A 78 19.89 -0.26 0.39
C ASN A 78 20.12 0.64 -0.85
N ALA A 79 21.37 0.76 -1.32
CA ALA A 79 21.70 1.59 -2.48
C ALA A 79 21.05 1.12 -3.79
N ASN A 80 20.72 -0.17 -3.91
CA ASN A 80 20.32 -0.79 -5.17
C ASN A 80 18.82 -1.08 -5.25
N LYS A 81 18.11 -1.10 -4.12
CA LYS A 81 16.70 -1.51 -4.09
C LYS A 81 15.91 -1.09 -2.86
N ILE A 82 14.59 -1.10 -3.03
CA ILE A 82 13.60 -0.99 -1.97
C ILE A 82 12.84 -2.31 -1.88
N CYS A 83 12.70 -2.85 -0.68
CA CYS A 83 11.87 -4.00 -0.40
C CYS A 83 10.72 -3.61 0.53
N PHE A 84 9.51 -4.09 0.23
CA PHE A 84 8.31 -3.80 1.02
C PHE A 84 7.37 -4.99 1.01
N TYR A 85 6.59 -5.16 2.07
CA TYR A 85 5.56 -6.18 2.11
C TYR A 85 4.24 -5.61 1.57
N ALA A 86 3.57 -6.34 0.70
CA ALA A 86 2.24 -5.99 0.22
C ALA A 86 1.35 -7.23 0.11
N LYS A 87 0.06 -7.04 0.36
CA LYS A 87 -0.95 -8.08 0.18
C LYS A 87 -1.44 -8.06 -1.26
N GLY A 88 -1.55 -9.21 -1.91
CA GLY A 88 -2.15 -9.35 -3.23
C GLY A 88 -3.69 -9.27 -3.18
N PRO A 89 -4.36 -9.35 -4.33
CA PRO A 89 -5.82 -9.32 -4.41
C PRO A 89 -6.49 -10.56 -3.82
N LEU A 90 -5.79 -11.69 -3.81
CA LEU A 90 -6.31 -12.92 -3.21
C LEU A 90 -6.21 -12.87 -1.68
N LYS A 91 -7.35 -12.88 -1.01
CA LYS A 91 -7.46 -13.11 0.42
C LYS A 91 -8.04 -14.50 0.65
N PHE A 92 -7.20 -15.42 1.09
CA PHE A 92 -7.59 -16.78 1.41
C PHE A 92 -7.62 -16.98 2.93
N LYS A 93 -8.68 -17.62 3.43
CA LYS A 93 -8.72 -18.18 4.78
C LYS A 93 -9.15 -19.63 4.62
N LEU A 94 -8.35 -20.54 5.20
CA LEU A 94 -8.77 -21.92 5.31
C LEU A 94 -9.80 -22.01 6.43
N ASP A 95 -10.99 -22.48 6.10
CA ASP A 95 -12.00 -22.84 7.10
C ASP A 95 -11.80 -24.33 7.43
N ASP A 96 -11.05 -24.61 8.50
CA ASP A 96 -10.88 -25.96 9.02
C ASP A 96 -11.60 -26.07 10.35
N SER A 97 -12.75 -26.75 10.33
CA SER A 97 -13.61 -27.01 11.48
C SER A 97 -12.93 -27.80 12.61
N ARG A 98 -11.74 -28.39 12.37
CA ARG A 98 -10.92 -29.03 13.41
C ARG A 98 -10.00 -28.04 14.13
N THR A 99 -9.85 -26.83 13.60
CA THR A 99 -8.98 -25.78 14.17
C THR A 99 -9.77 -24.59 14.72
N SER A 100 -11.10 -24.55 14.51
CA SER A 100 -11.95 -23.59 15.20
C SER A 100 -11.94 -23.90 16.70
N LYS A 101 -11.31 -23.02 17.48
CA LYS A 101 -11.32 -23.11 18.95
C LYS A 101 -12.79 -23.04 19.43
N PRO A 102 -13.21 -23.88 20.39
CA PRO A 102 -14.57 -23.83 20.95
C PRO A 102 -14.88 -22.47 21.59
#